data_AF-A0A2H0AWT1-F1
#
_entry.id   AF-A0A2H0AWT1-F1
#
_cell.length_a   1.000
_cell.length_b   1.000
_cell.length_c   1.000
_cell.angle_alpha   90.00
_cell.angle_beta   90.00
_cell.angle_gamma   90.00
#
_symmetry.space_group_name_H-M   'P 1'
#
loop_
_entity.id
_entity.type
_entity.pdbx_description
1 polymer ?
#
loop_
_entity_poly.entity_id
_entity_poly.type
_entity_poly.pdbx_seq_one_letter_code
_entity_poly.pdbx_strand_id
1 'polypeptide(L)'
;MAKAANKLQKSFLGREETEKFLVNLEKLKSEASITDEQYNFLKEDYNQRLASVSSEIAQQRVELKSQLEDSQTGLATNKLELERLGLRFKVGELPLEKYQRLDRKVRKRISKTEAKIAELRRLLKANSSSDISILPTKPRKGRSIKEGFSIPEASSFTAFISSMEELASPRTRLLGLVGGLFLFIGVFMPWVSIGAFGFATSIQGIDLSGHIGAAGIICGLLAIGAAFLAESGAKGFVHILVGAIPLIVLLIVSLVPSPSLGGLGAYGNLFEEMIKALTTIREGLVFYIAAAIAVICGGVFERREG
;
A
#
# COMPACT_ATOMS: atom_id res chain seq x y z
N MET A 1 -5.48 4.71 12.77
CA MET A 1 -4.87 4.73 14.12
C MET A 1 -4.44 3.33 14.56
N ALA A 2 -5.36 2.36 14.73
CA ALA A 2 -5.01 1.00 15.15
C ALA A 2 -3.89 0.34 14.32
N LYS A 3 -3.91 0.49 12.98
CA LYS A 3 -2.85 -0.06 12.11
C LYS A 3 -1.46 0.53 12.42
N ALA A 4 -1.36 1.85 12.63
CA ALA A 4 -0.10 2.52 12.94
C ALA A 4 0.41 2.15 14.35
N ALA A 5 -0.49 2.08 15.34
CA ALA A 5 -0.17 1.61 16.69
C ALA A 5 0.36 0.16 16.68
N ASN A 6 -0.31 -0.74 15.96
CA ASN A 6 0.12 -2.14 15.83
C ASN A 6 1.47 -2.27 15.12
N LYS A 7 1.72 -1.46 14.07
CA LYS A 7 2.99 -1.46 13.35
C LYS A 7 4.13 -1.03 14.28
N LEU A 8 3.95 0.07 15.01
CA LEU A 8 4.92 0.59 15.97
C LEU A 8 5.18 -0.38 17.13
N GLN A 9 4.12 -1.00 17.66
CA GLN A 9 4.24 -2.02 18.70
C GLN A 9 5.07 -3.22 18.22
N LYS A 10 4.82 -3.71 17.00
CA LYS A 10 5.58 -4.82 16.42
C LYS A 10 7.06 -4.48 16.28
N SER A 11 7.39 -3.29 15.78
CA SER A 11 8.79 -2.86 15.67
C SER A 11 9.46 -2.74 17.04
N PHE A 12 8.77 -2.22 18.07
CA PHE A 12 9.30 -2.21 19.44
C PHE A 12 9.52 -3.62 20.00
N LEU A 13 8.58 -4.55 19.78
CA LEU A 13 8.74 -5.94 20.20
C LEU A 13 9.97 -6.59 19.56
N GLY A 14 10.17 -6.39 18.25
CA GLY A 14 11.36 -6.90 17.56
C GLY A 14 12.67 -6.31 18.09
N ARG A 15 12.66 -5.03 18.50
CA ARG A 15 13.82 -4.39 19.13
C ARG A 15 14.12 -5.02 20.49
N GLU A 16 13.11 -5.12 21.35
CA GLU A 16 13.21 -5.71 22.70
C GLU A 16 13.68 -7.17 22.65
N GLU A 17 13.19 -7.93 21.66
CA GLU A 17 13.61 -9.32 21.43
C GLU A 17 15.08 -9.42 21.00
N THR A 18 15.53 -8.55 20.08
CA THR A 18 16.93 -8.52 19.63
C THR A 18 17.87 -8.09 20.75
N GLU A 19 17.48 -7.10 21.56
CA GLU A 19 18.22 -6.69 22.76
C GLU A 19 18.35 -7.85 23.75
N LYS A 20 17.29 -8.64 23.95
CA LYS A 20 17.32 -9.84 24.79
C LYS A 20 18.28 -10.90 24.24
N PHE A 21 18.31 -11.11 22.92
CA PHE A 21 19.28 -12.04 22.31
C PHE A 21 20.72 -11.60 22.53
N LEU A 22 21.01 -10.30 22.43
CA LEU A 22 22.34 -9.77 22.74
C LEU A 22 22.72 -10.01 24.19
N VAL A 23 21.82 -9.75 25.15
CA VAL A 23 22.07 -10.02 26.59
C VAL A 23 22.36 -11.51 26.83
N ASN A 24 21.59 -12.40 26.21
CA ASN A 24 21.81 -13.84 26.32
C ASN A 24 23.13 -14.27 25.67
N LEU A 25 23.51 -13.67 24.54
CA LEU A 25 24.77 -13.95 23.84
C LEU A 25 25.98 -13.55 24.70
N GLU A 26 25.93 -12.40 25.37
CA GLU A 26 26.98 -11.98 26.32
C GLU A 26 27.10 -12.96 27.50
N LYS A 27 25.97 -13.47 28.00
CA LYS A 27 25.96 -14.50 29.04
C LYS A 27 26.64 -15.79 28.57
N LEU A 28 26.29 -16.30 27.39
CA LEU A 28 26.91 -17.51 26.82
C LEU A 28 28.42 -17.36 26.61
N LYS A 29 28.87 -16.16 26.21
CA LYS A 29 30.31 -15.85 26.13
C LYS A 29 30.96 -15.90 27.51
N SER A 30 30.35 -15.31 28.53
CA SER A 30 30.89 -15.31 29.89
C SER A 30 30.99 -16.72 30.50
N GLU A 31 30.09 -17.61 30.09
CA GLU A 31 30.06 -19.03 30.48
C GLU A 31 30.99 -19.91 29.63
N ALA A 32 31.77 -19.31 28.71
CA ALA A 32 32.64 -20.01 27.74
C ALA A 32 31.92 -21.13 26.95
N SER A 33 30.60 -20.98 26.75
CA SER A 33 29.75 -21.98 26.09
C SER A 33 29.75 -21.87 24.56
N ILE A 34 30.39 -20.84 24.01
CA ILE A 34 30.54 -20.56 22.58
C ILE A 34 31.97 -20.05 22.30
N THR A 35 32.46 -20.22 21.07
CA THR A 35 33.77 -19.70 20.68
C THR A 35 33.73 -18.20 20.39
N ASP A 36 34.88 -17.53 20.39
CA ASP A 36 34.96 -16.10 20.07
C ASP A 36 34.50 -15.80 18.64
N GLU A 37 34.77 -16.69 17.68
CA GLU A 37 34.30 -16.56 16.29
C GLU A 37 32.78 -16.61 16.20
N GLN A 38 32.15 -17.59 16.88
CA GLN A 38 30.70 -17.73 16.92
C GLN A 38 30.03 -16.52 17.59
N TYR A 39 30.61 -16.05 18.69
CA TYR A 39 30.14 -14.85 19.37
C TYR A 39 30.22 -13.61 18.47
N ASN A 40 31.37 -13.36 17.83
CA ASN A 40 31.56 -12.18 16.99
C ASN A 40 30.60 -12.19 15.79
N PHE A 41 30.42 -13.35 15.15
CA PHE A 41 29.49 -13.52 14.05
C PHE A 41 28.03 -13.22 14.47
N LEU A 42 27.55 -13.82 15.56
CA LEU A 42 26.18 -13.59 16.05
C LEU A 42 25.97 -12.17 16.58
N LYS A 43 26.99 -11.59 17.21
CA LYS A 43 26.93 -10.21 17.71
C LYS A 43 26.76 -9.22 16.56
N GLU A 44 27.48 -9.42 15.46
CA GLU A 44 27.34 -8.58 14.27
C GLU A 44 25.93 -8.72 13.65
N ASP A 45 25.42 -9.95 13.48
CA ASP A 45 24.06 -10.18 12.96
C ASP A 45 22.99 -9.50 13.84
N TYR A 46 23.06 -9.66 15.16
CA TYR A 46 22.10 -9.03 16.07
C TYR A 46 22.22 -7.50 16.10
N ASN A 47 23.44 -6.95 16.02
CA ASN A 47 23.62 -5.50 15.91
C ASN A 47 23.04 -4.96 14.59
N GLN A 48 23.21 -5.68 13.48
CA GLN A 48 22.63 -5.29 12.19
C GLN A 48 21.10 -5.31 12.24
N ARG A 49 20.50 -6.35 12.83
CA ARG A 49 19.04 -6.42 13.06
C ARG A 49 18.55 -5.30 13.96
N LEU A 50 19.26 -5.00 15.04
CA LEU A 50 18.93 -3.92 15.96
C LEU A 50 18.95 -2.54 15.26
N ALA A 51 19.96 -2.30 14.42
CA ALA A 51 20.07 -1.09 13.61
C ALA A 51 18.92 -0.97 12.60
N SER A 52 18.58 -2.07 11.93
CA SER A 52 17.45 -2.14 10.98
C SER A 52 16.12 -1.81 11.66
N VAL A 53 15.78 -2.49 12.76
CA VAL A 53 14.53 -2.24 13.50
C VAL A 53 14.49 -0.83 14.09
N SER A 54 15.63 -0.31 14.57
CA SER A 54 15.72 1.06 15.07
C SER A 54 15.45 2.10 13.97
N SER A 55 15.95 1.85 12.75
CA SER A 55 15.65 2.68 11.57
C SER A 55 14.16 2.65 11.23
N GLU A 56 13.52 1.48 11.26
CA GLU A 56 12.07 1.36 11.04
C GLU A 56 11.25 2.16 12.08
N ILE A 57 11.61 2.08 13.36
CA ILE A 57 10.97 2.85 14.43
C ILE A 57 11.13 4.35 14.17
N ALA A 58 12.31 4.80 13.74
CA ALA A 58 12.56 6.20 13.42
C ALA A 58 11.68 6.68 12.25
N GLN A 59 11.60 5.91 11.16
CA GLN A 59 10.74 6.21 10.02
C GLN A 59 9.26 6.29 10.42
N GLN A 60 8.78 5.34 11.21
CA GLN A 60 7.40 5.34 11.72
C GLN A 60 7.12 6.56 12.61
N ARG A 61 8.10 7.01 13.42
CA ARG A 61 7.97 8.24 14.21
C ARG A 61 7.89 9.49 13.33
N VAL A 62 8.62 9.56 12.23
CA VAL A 62 8.49 10.65 11.25
C VAL A 62 7.10 10.68 10.64
N GLU A 63 6.57 9.53 10.21
CA GLU A 63 5.21 9.42 9.68
C GLU A 63 4.15 9.87 10.70
N LEU A 64 4.28 9.44 11.96
CA LEU A 64 3.38 9.85 13.05
C LEU A 64 3.45 11.35 13.35
N LYS A 65 4.63 11.99 13.24
CA LYS A 65 4.78 13.45 13.38
C LYS A 65 4.07 14.20 12.26
N SER A 66 4.24 13.77 11.01
CA SER A 66 3.52 14.36 9.87
C SER A 66 2.00 14.26 10.06
N GLN A 67 1.49 13.08 10.45
CA GLN A 67 0.05 12.91 10.73
C GLN A 67 -0.46 13.77 11.90
N LEU A 68 0.41 14.07 12.87
CA LEU A 68 0.10 14.95 14.00
C LEU A 68 -0.06 16.40 13.54
N GLU A 69 0.89 16.88 12.74
CA GLU A 69 0.86 18.24 12.15
C GLU A 69 -0.38 18.44 11.27
N ASP A 70 -0.68 17.48 10.39
CA ASP A 70 -1.89 17.50 9.56
C ASP A 70 -3.16 17.58 10.41
N SER A 71 -3.21 16.79 11.49
CA SER A 71 -4.36 16.76 12.39
C SER A 71 -4.48 18.06 13.19
N GLN A 72 -3.37 18.70 13.56
CA GLN A 72 -3.36 20.01 14.22
C GLN A 72 -3.83 21.12 13.29
N THR A 73 -3.38 21.13 12.03
CA THR A 73 -3.86 22.06 11.00
C THR A 73 -5.34 21.88 10.77
N GLY A 74 -5.81 20.63 10.60
CA GLY A 74 -7.23 20.33 10.47
C GLY A 74 -8.06 20.75 11.69
N LEU A 75 -7.53 20.65 12.90
CA LEU A 75 -8.19 21.15 14.11
C LEU A 75 -8.37 22.68 14.06
N ALA A 76 -7.33 23.42 13.67
CA ALA A 76 -7.38 24.88 13.52
C ALA A 76 -8.44 25.28 12.49
N THR A 77 -8.48 24.61 11.33
CA THR A 77 -9.50 24.85 10.30
C THR A 77 -10.92 24.61 10.82
N ASN A 78 -11.16 23.52 11.57
CA ASN A 78 -12.48 23.24 12.14
C ASN A 78 -12.89 24.28 13.20
N LYS A 79 -11.94 24.81 13.97
CA LYS A 79 -12.21 25.90 14.93
C LYS A 79 -12.59 27.20 14.23
N LEU A 80 -11.88 27.57 13.17
CA LEU A 80 -12.22 28.73 12.34
C LEU A 80 -13.61 28.58 11.69
N GLU A 81 -13.94 27.38 11.20
CA GLU A 81 -15.28 27.09 10.67
C GLU A 81 -16.37 27.29 11.74
N LEU A 82 -16.12 26.85 12.97
CA LEU A 82 -17.03 27.03 14.10
C LEU A 82 -17.27 28.52 14.42
N GLU A 83 -16.20 29.31 14.45
CA GLU A 83 -16.26 30.76 14.66
C GLU A 83 -17.05 31.45 13.54
N ARG A 84 -16.76 31.12 12.27
CA ARG A 84 -17.48 31.66 11.11
C ARG A 84 -18.96 31.31 11.16
N LEU A 85 -19.34 30.09 11.55
CA LEU A 85 -20.75 29.73 11.74
C LEU A 85 -21.42 30.59 12.82
N GLY A 86 -20.71 30.87 13.92
CA GLY A 86 -21.19 31.76 14.98
C GLY A 86 -21.41 33.19 14.49
N LEU A 87 -20.49 33.74 13.69
CA LEU A 87 -20.64 35.07 13.09
C LEU A 87 -21.85 35.13 12.16
N ARG A 88 -21.99 34.16 11.24
CA ARG A 88 -23.11 34.08 10.29
C ARG A 88 -24.47 33.99 10.96
N PHE A 89 -24.54 33.27 12.09
CA PHE A 89 -25.75 33.23 12.91
C PHE A 89 -26.05 34.60 13.52
N LYS A 90 -25.05 35.27 14.12
CA LYS A 90 -25.22 36.60 14.75
C LYS A 90 -25.65 37.69 13.77
N VAL A 91 -25.17 37.66 12.52
CA VAL A 91 -25.58 38.62 11.48
C VAL A 91 -26.91 38.26 10.81
N GLY A 92 -27.56 37.16 11.21
CA GLY A 92 -28.86 36.74 10.66
C GLY A 92 -28.79 36.01 9.32
N GLU A 93 -27.60 35.73 8.78
CA GLU A 93 -27.42 34.97 7.53
C GLU A 93 -27.79 33.48 7.67
N LEU A 94 -27.80 32.96 8.90
CA LEU A 94 -28.01 31.55 9.17
C LEU A 94 -29.18 31.35 10.16
N PRO A 95 -30.26 30.66 9.77
CA PRO A 95 -31.36 30.34 10.69
C PRO A 95 -30.89 29.49 11.88
N LEU A 96 -31.51 29.68 13.04
CA LEU A 96 -31.14 29.03 14.31
C LEU A 96 -31.02 27.50 14.21
N GLU A 97 -32.01 26.85 13.60
CA GLU A 97 -32.05 25.39 13.46
C GLU A 97 -30.84 24.86 12.65
N LYS A 98 -30.53 25.55 11.54
CA LYS A 98 -29.40 25.20 10.66
C LYS A 98 -28.07 25.45 11.37
N TYR A 99 -27.96 26.55 12.12
CA TYR A 99 -26.80 26.84 12.96
C TYR A 99 -26.56 25.72 13.98
N GLN A 100 -27.57 25.35 14.78
CA GLN A 100 -27.44 24.29 15.80
C GLN A 100 -26.99 22.95 15.20
N ARG A 101 -27.52 22.58 14.03
CA ARG A 101 -27.14 21.33 13.34
C ARG A 101 -25.68 21.38 12.88
N LEU A 102 -25.24 22.48 12.30
CA LEU A 102 -23.86 22.65 11.83
C LEU A 102 -22.87 22.76 12.99
N ASP A 103 -23.18 23.53 14.03
CA ASP A 103 -22.38 23.64 15.26
C ASP A 103 -22.14 22.26 15.89
N ARG A 104 -23.19 21.46 16.11
CA ARG A 104 -23.06 20.08 16.62
C ARG A 104 -22.16 19.22 15.75
N LYS A 105 -22.28 19.35 14.41
CA LYS A 105 -21.47 18.58 13.46
C LYS A 105 -19.99 18.99 13.52
N VAL A 106 -19.68 20.28 13.54
CA VAL A 106 -18.31 20.81 13.63
C VAL A 106 -17.69 20.44 14.98
N ARG A 107 -18.40 20.62 16.10
CA ARG A 107 -17.93 20.22 17.43
C ARG A 107 -17.63 18.73 17.52
N LYS A 108 -18.45 17.89 16.90
CA LYS A 108 -18.17 16.44 16.81
C LYS A 108 -16.89 16.15 16.00
N ARG A 109 -16.60 16.90 14.94
CA ARG A 109 -15.33 16.78 14.19
C ARG A 109 -14.14 17.23 15.06
N ILE A 110 -14.25 18.38 15.73
CA ILE A 110 -13.24 18.91 16.66
C ILE A 110 -12.89 17.85 17.72
N SER A 111 -13.89 17.32 18.43
CA SER A 111 -13.67 16.31 19.47
C SER A 111 -13.00 15.03 18.94
N LYS A 112 -13.36 14.58 17.72
CA LYS A 112 -12.69 13.44 17.07
C LYS A 112 -11.23 13.74 16.72
N THR A 113 -10.96 14.91 16.18
CA THR A 113 -9.60 15.33 15.81
C THR A 113 -8.72 15.51 17.05
N GLU A 114 -9.26 16.09 18.13
CA GLU A 114 -8.57 16.20 19.41
C GLU A 114 -8.22 14.84 20.02
N ALA A 115 -9.15 13.89 19.99
CA ALA A 115 -8.89 12.51 20.42
C ALA A 115 -7.77 11.86 19.57
N LYS A 116 -7.78 12.07 18.26
CA LYS A 116 -6.73 11.58 17.36
C LYS A 116 -5.37 12.21 17.66
N ILE A 117 -5.31 13.52 17.90
CA ILE A 117 -4.09 14.25 18.29
C ILE A 117 -3.54 13.69 19.61
N ALA A 118 -4.40 13.46 20.60
CA ALA A 118 -3.99 12.87 21.87
C ALA A 118 -3.39 11.48 21.69
N GLU A 119 -4.02 10.65 20.86
CA GLU A 119 -3.51 9.31 20.54
C GLU A 119 -2.16 9.35 19.81
N LEU A 120 -2.00 10.22 18.80
CA LEU A 120 -0.72 10.41 18.08
C LEU A 120 0.40 10.86 19.02
N ARG A 121 0.12 11.82 19.91
CA ARG A 121 1.08 12.27 20.93
C ARG A 121 1.45 11.16 21.90
N ARG A 122 0.50 10.31 22.29
CA ARG A 122 0.77 9.13 23.12
C ARG A 122 1.72 8.17 22.41
N LEU A 123 1.45 7.84 21.14
CA LEU A 123 2.29 6.94 20.36
C LEU A 123 3.71 7.50 20.16
N LEU A 124 3.85 8.81 19.94
CA LEU A 124 5.17 9.45 19.81
C LEU A 124 5.97 9.44 21.13
N LYS A 125 5.30 9.44 22.27
CA LYS A 125 5.94 9.35 23.60
C LYS A 125 6.27 7.92 24.02
N ALA A 126 5.72 6.90 23.37
CA ALA A 126 5.99 5.50 23.67
C ALA A 126 7.45 5.15 23.36
N ASN A 127 8.11 4.48 24.30
CA ASN A 127 9.50 4.03 24.16
C ASN A 127 9.64 2.51 24.16
N SER A 128 8.57 1.80 24.53
CA SER A 128 8.47 0.35 24.57
C SER A 128 7.16 -0.16 23.95
N SER A 129 7.09 -1.46 23.70
CA SER A 129 5.87 -2.14 23.25
C SER A 129 4.76 -2.07 24.30
N SER A 130 5.12 -2.06 25.58
CA SER A 130 4.21 -2.02 26.72
C SER A 130 3.49 -0.67 26.88
N ASP A 131 4.13 0.43 26.45
CA ASP A 131 3.50 1.77 26.48
C ASP A 131 2.33 1.87 25.50
N ILE A 132 2.33 1.04 24.45
CA ILE A 132 1.35 1.09 23.36
C ILE A 132 0.11 0.25 23.68
N SER A 133 0.27 -0.89 24.35
CA SER A 133 -0.77 -1.91 24.61
C SER A 133 -1.87 -1.46 25.57
N ILE A 134 -1.66 -0.40 26.35
CA ILE A 134 -2.68 0.21 27.22
C ILE A 134 -3.59 1.12 26.37
N LEU A 135 -4.34 0.55 25.45
CA LEU A 135 -5.56 1.19 24.97
C LEU A 135 -6.70 0.67 25.86
N PRO A 136 -7.36 1.53 26.66
CA PRO A 136 -8.63 1.16 27.26
C PRO A 136 -9.57 0.86 26.10
N THR A 137 -9.78 -0.42 25.82
CA THR A 137 -10.80 -0.89 24.90
C THR A 137 -12.09 -0.30 25.42
N LYS A 138 -12.56 0.73 24.73
CA LYS A 138 -13.79 1.44 25.09
C LYS A 138 -14.85 0.34 25.32
N PRO A 139 -15.45 0.23 26.51
CA PRO A 139 -16.36 -0.87 26.81
C PRO A 139 -17.41 -0.87 25.71
N ARG A 140 -17.43 -1.99 24.98
CA ARG A 140 -18.30 -2.19 23.82
C ARG A 140 -19.71 -2.16 24.40
N LYS A 141 -20.35 -0.99 24.40
CA LYS A 141 -21.70 -0.78 24.93
C LYS A 141 -22.57 -1.80 24.21
N GLY A 142 -23.01 -2.83 24.94
CA GLY A 142 -23.73 -3.98 24.40
C GLY A 142 -24.92 -3.49 23.60
N ARG A 143 -24.78 -3.54 22.27
CA ARG A 143 -25.88 -3.29 21.37
C ARG A 143 -26.64 -4.60 21.38
N SER A 144 -27.72 -4.65 22.16
CA SER A 144 -28.75 -5.69 22.09
C SER A 144 -29.11 -5.87 20.62
N ILE A 145 -28.61 -6.95 20.01
CA ILE A 145 -28.95 -7.34 18.66
C ILE A 145 -30.38 -7.88 18.76
N LYS A 146 -31.34 -7.10 18.26
CA LYS A 146 -32.64 -7.68 17.87
C LYS A 146 -32.36 -8.52 16.63
N GLU A 147 -32.54 -9.82 16.78
CA GLU A 147 -32.58 -10.81 15.70
C GLU A 147 -33.57 -10.36 14.64
N GLY A 148 -33.17 -10.42 13.37
CA GLY A 148 -34.07 -10.09 12.25
C GLY A 148 -33.40 -9.38 11.07
N PHE A 149 -32.18 -9.77 10.70
CA PHE A 149 -31.71 -9.53 9.33
C PHE A 149 -30.55 -10.48 9.00
N SER A 150 -30.87 -11.60 8.37
CA SER A 150 -29.91 -12.57 7.83
C SER A 150 -29.28 -12.00 6.56
N ILE A 151 -28.14 -11.32 6.74
CA ILE A 151 -27.20 -11.04 5.66
C ILE A 151 -26.42 -12.34 5.42
N PRO A 152 -26.28 -12.81 4.17
CA PRO A 152 -25.55 -14.04 3.88
C PRO A 152 -24.13 -13.96 4.43
N GLU A 153 -23.75 -15.00 5.16
CA GLU A 153 -22.45 -15.20 5.77
C GLU A 153 -21.31 -15.03 4.76
N ALA A 154 -20.45 -14.04 4.99
CA ALA A 154 -19.14 -13.95 4.35
C ALA A 154 -18.13 -14.99 4.91
N SER A 155 -18.63 -16.01 5.62
CA SER A 155 -17.87 -17.09 6.26
C SER A 155 -17.33 -18.14 5.27
N SER A 156 -17.65 -18.04 3.98
CA SER A 156 -17.25 -19.03 2.96
C SER A 156 -15.86 -18.80 2.33
N PHE A 157 -15.11 -17.77 2.73
CA PHE A 157 -13.74 -17.52 2.23
C PHE A 157 -12.64 -18.39 2.90
N THR A 158 -12.99 -19.53 3.50
CA THR A 158 -12.08 -20.29 4.38
C THR A 158 -11.24 -21.38 3.70
N ALA A 159 -11.30 -21.54 2.38
CA ALA A 159 -10.47 -22.52 1.69
C ALA A 159 -9.32 -21.83 0.92
N PHE A 160 -8.30 -21.36 1.64
CA PHE A 160 -7.02 -21.05 1.01
C PHE A 160 -6.24 -22.36 0.83
N ILE A 161 -5.81 -22.62 -0.40
CA ILE A 161 -4.98 -23.78 -0.72
C ILE A 161 -3.60 -23.58 -0.05
N SER A 162 -3.24 -24.48 0.86
CA SER A 162 -2.01 -24.36 1.66
C SER A 162 -0.81 -25.12 1.08
N SER A 163 -0.99 -25.96 0.05
CA SER A 163 0.09 -26.76 -0.54
C SER A 163 0.49 -26.28 -1.93
N MET A 164 1.80 -26.14 -2.17
CA MET A 164 2.36 -25.76 -3.48
C MET A 164 2.09 -26.84 -4.55
N GLU A 165 1.91 -28.10 -4.13
CA GLU A 165 1.61 -29.23 -5.00
C GLU A 165 0.20 -29.15 -5.60
N GLU A 166 -0.79 -28.66 -4.82
CA GLU A 166 -2.13 -28.34 -5.32
C GLU A 166 -2.15 -27.09 -6.22
N LEU A 167 -1.18 -26.17 -6.03
CA LEU A 167 -1.02 -25.02 -6.91
C LEU A 167 -0.49 -25.42 -8.30
N ALA A 168 0.32 -26.48 -8.36
CA ALA A 168 0.90 -26.99 -9.60
C ALA A 168 -0.06 -27.89 -10.40
N SER A 169 -1.10 -28.44 -9.78
CA SER A 169 -1.95 -29.49 -10.35
C SER A 169 -3.29 -29.00 -10.90
N PRO A 170 -3.36 -27.77 -11.45
CA PRO A 170 -3.80 -27.61 -12.85
C PRO A 170 -2.91 -26.64 -13.65
N ARG A 171 -2.59 -26.99 -14.90
CA ARG A 171 -1.74 -26.18 -15.80
C ARG A 171 -2.30 -24.75 -16.01
N THR A 172 -3.60 -24.57 -15.87
CA THR A 172 -4.30 -23.28 -15.97
C THR A 172 -3.98 -22.34 -14.81
N ARG A 173 -3.79 -22.86 -13.58
CA ARG A 173 -3.38 -22.07 -12.40
C ARG A 173 -1.97 -21.49 -12.57
N LEU A 174 -1.07 -22.32 -13.09
CA LEU A 174 0.30 -21.91 -13.36
C LEU A 174 0.34 -20.73 -14.34
N LEU A 175 -0.51 -20.76 -15.39
CA LEU A 175 -0.55 -19.72 -16.40
C LEU A 175 -0.97 -18.35 -15.82
N GLY A 176 -2.01 -18.32 -14.99
CA GLY A 176 -2.48 -17.11 -14.33
C GLY A 176 -1.46 -16.55 -13.32
N LEU A 177 -0.80 -17.43 -12.55
CA LEU A 177 0.23 -17.05 -11.59
C LEU A 177 1.48 -16.50 -12.29
N VAL A 178 1.98 -17.22 -13.30
CA VAL A 178 3.16 -16.82 -14.08
C VAL A 178 2.86 -15.53 -14.85
N GLY A 179 1.67 -15.41 -15.44
CA GLY A 179 1.22 -14.17 -16.08
C GLY A 179 1.16 -12.99 -15.11
N GLY A 180 0.60 -13.18 -13.91
CA GLY A 180 0.53 -12.16 -12.86
C GLY A 180 1.92 -11.74 -12.37
N LEU A 181 2.83 -12.70 -12.21
CA LEU A 181 4.22 -12.45 -11.84
C LEU A 181 4.97 -11.67 -12.93
N PHE A 182 4.80 -12.03 -14.21
CA PHE A 182 5.40 -11.29 -15.32
C PHE A 182 4.80 -9.89 -15.45
N LEU A 183 3.52 -9.71 -15.17
CA LEU A 183 2.89 -8.39 -15.16
C LEU A 183 3.47 -7.51 -14.04
N PHE A 184 3.70 -8.10 -12.87
CA PHE A 184 4.37 -7.44 -11.74
C PHE A 184 5.81 -7.06 -12.05
N ILE A 185 6.63 -8.01 -12.53
CA ILE A 185 8.04 -7.78 -12.89
C ILE A 185 8.14 -6.79 -14.06
N GLY A 186 7.21 -6.87 -15.01
CA GLY A 186 7.14 -6.03 -16.20
C GLY A 186 7.12 -4.55 -15.87
N VAL A 187 6.52 -4.13 -14.74
CA VAL A 187 6.50 -2.72 -14.31
C VAL A 187 7.90 -2.19 -13.95
N PHE A 188 8.77 -3.05 -13.44
CA PHE A 188 10.11 -2.68 -12.98
C PHE A 188 11.18 -2.79 -14.07
N MET A 189 10.86 -3.43 -15.20
CA MET A 189 11.78 -3.46 -16.33
C MET A 189 11.98 -2.05 -16.90
N PRO A 190 13.14 -1.74 -17.48
CA PRO A 190 13.32 -0.52 -18.26
C PRO A 190 12.45 -0.61 -19.53
N TRP A 191 11.44 0.23 -19.67
CA TRP A 191 10.61 0.24 -20.89
C TRP A 191 11.30 1.08 -21.98
N VAL A 192 12.18 1.99 -21.55
CA VAL A 192 12.95 2.89 -22.40
C VAL A 192 14.40 2.92 -21.91
N SER A 193 15.32 2.48 -22.77
CA SER A 193 16.74 2.80 -22.63
C SER A 193 17.06 3.96 -23.57
N ILE A 194 17.42 5.12 -23.01
CA ILE A 194 17.87 6.31 -23.76
C ILE A 194 19.37 6.17 -24.10
N GLY A 195 19.91 4.95 -24.11
CA GLY A 195 21.33 4.69 -24.37
C GLY A 195 21.82 5.20 -25.74
N ALA A 196 20.92 5.39 -26.71
CA ALA A 196 21.25 5.98 -28.00
C ALA A 196 21.53 7.51 -27.97
N PHE A 197 21.29 8.20 -26.85
CA PHE A 197 21.42 9.67 -26.74
C PHE A 197 22.40 10.14 -25.66
N GLY A 198 23.26 9.28 -25.12
CA GLY A 198 24.35 9.69 -24.22
C GLY A 198 23.92 10.12 -22.81
N PHE A 199 22.65 9.91 -22.42
CA PHE A 199 22.18 10.10 -21.04
C PHE A 199 22.03 8.76 -20.33
N ALA A 200 22.59 8.66 -19.13
CA ALA A 200 22.65 7.41 -18.34
C ALA A 200 21.37 7.07 -17.55
N THR A 201 20.19 7.54 -17.97
CA THR A 201 18.94 7.32 -17.21
C THR A 201 17.95 6.43 -17.97
N SER A 202 17.62 5.29 -17.36
CA SER A 202 16.52 4.41 -17.78
C SER A 202 15.20 4.96 -17.25
N ILE A 203 14.19 5.15 -18.10
CA ILE A 203 12.84 5.53 -17.66
C ILE A 203 12.06 4.26 -17.33
N GLN A 204 11.59 4.15 -16.09
CA GLN A 204 10.76 3.04 -15.64
C GLN A 204 9.29 3.32 -15.97
N GLY A 205 8.43 2.29 -16.01
CA GLY A 205 6.99 2.48 -16.27
C GLY A 205 6.27 3.39 -15.26
N ILE A 206 6.86 3.55 -14.07
CA ILE A 206 6.42 4.49 -13.01
C ILE A 206 6.63 5.95 -13.44
N ASP A 207 7.68 6.23 -14.21
CA ASP A 207 8.07 7.58 -14.61
C ASP A 207 7.30 8.06 -15.86
N LEU A 208 6.89 7.14 -16.75
CA LEU A 208 6.16 7.46 -17.98
C LEU A 208 4.74 7.97 -17.68
N SER A 209 4.04 7.29 -16.78
CA SER A 209 2.85 7.79 -16.11
C SER A 209 2.67 6.93 -14.86
N GLY A 210 2.79 7.50 -13.67
CA GLY A 210 2.65 6.74 -12.41
C GLY A 210 1.38 5.88 -12.35
N HIS A 211 0.38 6.19 -13.18
CA HIS A 211 -0.84 5.41 -13.40
C HIS A 211 -0.62 4.04 -14.08
N ILE A 212 0.23 3.92 -15.11
CA ILE A 212 0.51 2.62 -15.76
C ILE A 212 1.26 1.72 -14.78
N GLY A 213 2.29 2.24 -14.12
CA GLY A 213 3.06 1.49 -13.13
C GLY A 213 2.20 1.04 -11.95
N ALA A 214 1.37 1.94 -11.40
CA ALA A 214 0.45 1.59 -10.32
C ALA A 214 -0.59 0.54 -10.74
N ALA A 215 -1.17 0.68 -11.94
CA ALA A 215 -2.12 -0.28 -12.47
C ALA A 215 -1.48 -1.67 -12.63
N GLY A 216 -0.27 -1.73 -13.19
CA GLY A 216 0.46 -2.99 -13.35
C GLY A 216 0.79 -3.68 -12.04
N ILE A 217 1.26 -2.94 -11.02
CA ILE A 217 1.57 -3.50 -9.69
C ILE A 217 0.31 -4.03 -9.01
N ILE A 218 -0.77 -3.22 -8.97
CA ILE A 218 -2.04 -3.61 -8.34
C ILE A 218 -2.61 -4.83 -9.04
N CYS A 219 -2.62 -4.84 -10.38
CA CYS A 219 -3.15 -5.95 -11.15
C CYS A 219 -2.29 -7.22 -11.01
N GLY A 220 -0.95 -7.10 -11.04
CA GLY A 220 -0.06 -8.24 -10.82
C GLY A 220 -0.28 -8.91 -9.46
N LEU A 221 -0.38 -8.11 -8.39
CA LEU A 221 -0.66 -8.62 -7.04
C LEU A 221 -2.05 -9.25 -6.92
N LEU A 222 -3.07 -8.65 -7.53
CA LEU A 222 -4.42 -9.22 -7.55
C LEU A 222 -4.48 -10.53 -8.34
N ALA A 223 -3.75 -10.65 -9.45
CA ALA A 223 -3.68 -11.88 -10.23
C ALA A 223 -3.00 -13.01 -9.44
N ILE A 224 -1.90 -12.70 -8.73
CA ILE A 224 -1.22 -13.65 -7.84
C ILE A 224 -2.14 -14.08 -6.69
N GLY A 225 -2.80 -13.12 -6.04
CA GLY A 225 -3.74 -13.41 -4.94
C GLY A 225 -4.94 -14.24 -5.40
N ALA A 226 -5.47 -13.97 -6.59
CA ALA A 226 -6.57 -14.72 -7.17
C ALA A 226 -6.23 -16.19 -7.42
N ALA A 227 -4.96 -16.53 -7.69
CA ALA A 227 -4.53 -17.92 -7.87
C ALA A 227 -4.81 -18.81 -6.63
N PHE A 228 -4.98 -18.22 -5.45
CA PHE A 228 -5.29 -18.92 -4.20
C PHE A 228 -6.79 -19.05 -3.90
N LEU A 229 -7.68 -18.55 -4.76
CA LEU A 229 -9.14 -18.70 -4.60
C LEU A 229 -9.58 -20.14 -4.91
N ALA A 230 -10.39 -20.72 -4.02
CA ALA A 230 -10.92 -22.08 -4.17
C ALA A 230 -11.94 -22.22 -5.32
N GLU A 231 -12.76 -21.19 -5.55
CA GLU A 231 -13.78 -21.21 -6.59
C GLU A 231 -13.19 -20.87 -7.96
N SER A 232 -13.17 -21.86 -8.86
CA SER A 232 -12.68 -21.75 -10.25
C SER A 232 -13.39 -20.64 -11.04
N GLY A 233 -14.71 -20.50 -10.89
CA GLY A 233 -15.51 -19.48 -11.58
C GLY A 233 -15.17 -18.05 -11.16
N ALA A 234 -15.08 -17.79 -9.85
CA ALA A 234 -14.72 -16.47 -9.32
C ALA A 234 -13.29 -16.09 -9.70
N LYS A 235 -12.36 -17.04 -9.59
CA LYS A 235 -10.95 -16.87 -9.96
C LYS A 235 -10.78 -16.50 -11.44
N GLY A 236 -11.39 -17.28 -12.34
CA GLY A 236 -11.29 -17.02 -13.77
C GLY A 236 -11.84 -15.64 -14.17
N PHE A 237 -12.93 -15.21 -13.51
CA PHE A 237 -13.47 -13.86 -13.68
C PHE A 237 -12.48 -12.78 -13.21
N VAL A 238 -11.86 -12.97 -12.04
CA VAL A 238 -10.86 -12.02 -11.50
C VAL A 238 -9.65 -11.91 -12.43
N HIS A 239 -9.09 -13.02 -12.94
CA HIS A 239 -7.98 -12.97 -13.89
C HIS A 239 -8.33 -12.23 -15.18
N ILE A 240 -9.51 -12.47 -15.77
CA ILE A 240 -9.94 -11.73 -16.97
C ILE A 240 -10.00 -10.23 -16.70
N LEU A 241 -10.64 -9.84 -15.59
CA LEU A 241 -10.81 -8.43 -15.22
C LEU A 241 -9.47 -7.75 -14.94
N VAL A 242 -8.59 -8.45 -14.21
CA VAL A 242 -7.26 -7.97 -13.82
C VAL A 242 -6.30 -7.90 -15.01
N GLY A 243 -6.42 -8.75 -16.02
CA GLY A 243 -5.65 -8.63 -17.26
C GLY A 243 -6.19 -7.56 -18.21
N ALA A 244 -7.51 -7.33 -18.23
CA ALA A 244 -8.14 -6.32 -19.09
C ALA A 244 -7.86 -4.88 -18.63
N ILE A 245 -7.85 -4.61 -17.32
CA ILE A 245 -7.60 -3.25 -16.77
C ILE A 245 -6.27 -2.65 -17.25
N PRO A 246 -5.11 -3.34 -17.13
CA PRO A 246 -3.82 -2.91 -17.69
C PRO A 246 -3.89 -2.49 -19.16
N LEU A 247 -4.60 -3.26 -19.99
CA LEU A 247 -4.76 -3.00 -21.42
C LEU A 247 -5.64 -1.77 -21.67
N ILE A 248 -6.71 -1.60 -20.89
CA ILE A 248 -7.58 -0.42 -20.98
C ILE A 248 -6.82 0.84 -20.54
N VAL A 249 -6.06 0.78 -19.45
CA VAL A 249 -5.23 1.91 -18.99
C VAL A 249 -4.19 2.26 -20.04
N LEU A 250 -3.53 1.25 -20.61
CA LEU A 250 -2.58 1.44 -21.70
C LEU A 250 -3.26 2.09 -22.92
N LEU A 251 -4.45 1.62 -23.31
CA LEU A 251 -5.23 2.17 -24.40
C LEU A 251 -5.60 3.64 -24.14
N ILE A 252 -6.11 3.96 -22.94
CA ILE A 252 -6.46 5.33 -22.55
C ILE A 252 -5.22 6.23 -22.67
N VAL A 253 -4.08 5.81 -22.11
CA VAL A 253 -2.84 6.60 -22.19
C VAL A 253 -2.38 6.77 -23.64
N SER A 254 -2.57 5.77 -24.51
CA SER A 254 -2.25 5.88 -25.94
C SER A 254 -3.22 6.76 -26.75
N LEU A 255 -4.46 6.92 -26.27
CA LEU A 255 -5.50 7.72 -26.91
C LEU A 255 -5.55 9.16 -26.44
N VAL A 256 -5.01 9.47 -25.26
CA VAL A 256 -4.86 10.86 -24.81
C VAL A 256 -3.96 11.56 -25.84
N PRO A 257 -4.48 12.53 -26.62
CA PRO A 257 -3.65 13.27 -27.54
C PRO A 257 -2.53 13.88 -26.73
N SER A 258 -1.29 13.50 -27.03
CA SER A 258 -0.13 14.20 -26.47
C SER A 258 -0.38 15.68 -26.70
N PRO A 259 -0.41 16.52 -25.65
CA PRO A 259 -0.76 17.93 -25.78
C PRO A 259 0.03 18.49 -26.95
N SER A 260 -0.68 18.90 -28.00
CA SER A 260 -0.06 19.32 -29.24
C SER A 260 0.95 20.40 -28.90
N LEU A 261 2.23 20.09 -29.10
CA LEU A 261 3.38 20.92 -28.74
C LEU A 261 3.52 22.13 -29.69
N GLY A 262 2.40 22.76 -30.05
CA GLY A 262 2.33 23.89 -30.98
C GLY A 262 2.84 25.22 -30.41
N GLY A 263 3.58 25.21 -29.30
CA GLY A 263 4.06 26.42 -28.61
C GLY A 263 5.58 26.51 -28.40
N LEU A 264 6.37 25.51 -28.79
CA LEU A 264 7.82 25.48 -28.52
C LEU A 264 8.63 25.33 -29.81
N GLY A 265 8.67 26.39 -30.60
CA GLY A 265 9.33 26.50 -31.90
C GLY A 265 10.86 26.35 -31.96
N ALA A 266 11.50 25.74 -30.96
CA ALA A 266 12.92 25.39 -30.99
C ALA A 266 13.22 23.96 -30.50
N TYR A 267 12.26 23.28 -29.87
CA TYR A 267 12.39 21.90 -29.40
C TYR A 267 11.78 20.85 -30.35
N GLY A 268 11.13 21.29 -31.44
CA GLY A 268 10.40 20.42 -32.37
C GLY A 268 11.25 19.34 -33.03
N ASN A 269 12.48 19.67 -33.46
CA ASN A 269 13.35 18.70 -34.14
C ASN A 269 13.93 17.66 -33.16
N LEU A 270 14.19 18.07 -31.92
CA LEU A 270 14.62 17.18 -30.83
C LEU A 270 13.48 16.23 -30.40
N PHE A 271 12.25 16.73 -30.44
CA PHE A 271 11.06 15.96 -30.10
C PHE A 271 10.64 14.98 -31.21
N GLU A 272 10.85 15.34 -32.48
CA GLU A 272 10.61 14.44 -33.61
C GLU A 272 11.62 13.27 -33.64
N GLU A 273 12.89 13.52 -33.28
CA GLU A 273 13.86 12.46 -32.99
C GLU A 273 13.51 11.65 -31.74
N MET A 274 12.94 12.28 -30.72
CA MET A 274 12.45 11.58 -29.51
C MET A 274 11.25 10.68 -29.84
N ILE A 275 10.36 11.07 -30.75
CA ILE A 275 9.25 10.23 -31.24
C ILE A 275 9.76 9.06 -32.09
N LYS A 276 10.82 9.25 -32.89
CA LYS A 276 11.53 8.15 -33.56
C LYS A 276 12.33 7.26 -32.58
N ALA A 277 12.64 7.74 -31.38
CA ALA A 277 13.20 6.94 -30.28
C ALA A 277 12.13 6.22 -29.45
N LEU A 278 10.88 6.71 -29.43
CA LEU A 278 9.72 6.01 -28.87
C LEU A 278 9.40 4.72 -29.67
N THR A 279 9.85 4.58 -30.92
CA THR A 279 9.75 3.31 -31.66
C THR A 279 10.63 2.18 -31.10
N THR A 280 11.54 2.49 -30.17
CA THR A 280 12.36 1.51 -29.42
C THR A 280 11.69 1.03 -28.11
N ILE A 281 10.44 1.43 -27.84
CA ILE A 281 9.57 0.97 -26.72
C ILE A 281 9.09 -0.48 -26.91
N ARG A 282 9.68 -1.24 -27.84
CA ARG A 282 9.05 -2.44 -28.38
C ARG A 282 9.09 -3.62 -27.42
N GLU A 283 10.13 -3.79 -26.62
CA GLU A 283 10.30 -5.04 -25.86
C GLU A 283 9.54 -5.05 -24.53
N GLY A 284 9.69 -4.02 -23.70
CA GLY A 284 8.98 -3.91 -22.42
C GLY A 284 7.47 -3.79 -22.58
N LEU A 285 7.01 -3.05 -23.58
CA LEU A 285 5.58 -2.90 -23.88
C LEU A 285 4.97 -4.20 -24.41
N VAL A 286 5.65 -4.88 -25.35
CA VAL A 286 5.19 -6.18 -25.86
C VAL A 286 5.17 -7.22 -24.75
N PHE A 287 6.16 -7.20 -23.86
CA PHE A 287 6.20 -8.07 -22.68
C PHE A 287 5.00 -7.80 -21.74
N TYR A 288 4.70 -6.53 -21.46
CA TYR A 288 3.55 -6.15 -20.63
C TYR A 288 2.21 -6.56 -21.25
N ILE A 289 2.03 -6.34 -22.55
CA ILE A 289 0.84 -6.77 -23.30
C ILE A 289 0.73 -8.30 -23.31
N ALA A 290 1.83 -9.00 -23.56
CA ALA A 290 1.86 -10.46 -23.57
C ALA A 290 1.52 -11.04 -22.19
N ALA A 291 2.04 -10.44 -21.11
CA ALA A 291 1.71 -10.82 -19.73
C ALA A 291 0.21 -10.60 -19.44
N ALA A 292 -0.35 -9.46 -19.82
CA ALA A 292 -1.78 -9.18 -19.65
C ALA A 292 -2.66 -10.17 -20.44
N ILE A 293 -2.31 -10.47 -21.69
CA ILE A 293 -3.00 -11.48 -22.51
C ILE A 293 -2.89 -12.87 -21.87
N ALA A 294 -1.72 -13.25 -21.36
CA ALA A 294 -1.53 -14.53 -20.68
C ALA A 294 -2.44 -14.67 -19.45
N VAL A 295 -2.59 -13.61 -18.66
CA VAL A 295 -3.52 -13.57 -17.52
C VAL A 295 -4.98 -13.71 -17.98
N ILE A 296 -5.38 -13.02 -19.05
CA ILE A 296 -6.75 -13.13 -19.60
C ILE A 296 -7.02 -14.56 -20.10
N CYS A 297 -6.10 -15.13 -20.88
CA CYS A 297 -6.20 -16.50 -21.38
C CYS A 297 -6.30 -17.50 -20.21
N GLY A 298 -5.48 -17.33 -19.17
CA GLY A 298 -5.56 -18.12 -17.94
C GLY A 298 -6.96 -18.09 -17.33
N GLY A 299 -7.52 -16.90 -17.15
CA GLY A 299 -8.87 -16.75 -16.61
C GLY A 299 -9.97 -17.35 -17.48
N VAL A 300 -9.84 -17.29 -18.82
CA VAL A 300 -10.79 -17.92 -19.75
C VAL A 300 -10.74 -19.44 -19.65
N PHE A 301 -9.55 -20.03 -19.55
CA PHE A 301 -9.41 -21.48 -19.40
C PHE A 301 -9.95 -21.95 -18.04
N GLU A 302 -9.64 -21.25 -16.96
CA GLU A 302 -10.15 -21.57 -15.62
C GLU A 302 -11.67 -21.50 -15.53
N ARG A 303 -12.31 -20.58 -16.26
CA ARG A 303 -13.77 -20.47 -16.32
C ARG A 303 -14.43 -21.60 -17.14
N ARG A 304 -13.68 -22.28 -18.02
CA ARG A 304 -14.18 -23.44 -18.77
C ARG A 304 -14.06 -24.75 -18.00
N GLU A 305 -13.11 -24.82 -17.07
CA GLU A 305 -12.85 -26.01 -16.23
C GLU A 305 -13.70 -26.06 -14.96
N GLY A 306 -14.27 -24.92 -14.54
CA GLY A 306 -15.12 -24.75 -13.36
C GLY A 306 -16.60 -24.70 -13.68
#